data_AF-A0A7S3CUH2-F1
#
_entry.id   AF-A0A7S3CUH2-F1
#
_cell.length_a   1.000
_cell.length_b   1.000
_cell.length_c   1.000
_cell.angle_alpha   90.00
_cell.angle_beta   90.00
_cell.angle_gamma   90.00
#
_symmetry.space_group_name_H-M   'P 1'
#
loop_
_entity.id
_entity.type
_entity.pdbx_description
1 polymer ?
#
loop_
_entity_poly.entity_id
_entity_poly.type
_entity_poly.pdbx_seq_one_letter_code
_entity_poly.pdbx_strand_id
1 'polypeptide(L)'
;GCQAVAKATESQFDLILMDLNMPYKGGVEATLEIRGQIQSRQCQWQNKAAAASGREEAKALDRNQFQVVTEKSHESSNPDEEKSRRSSPLAEPYIVALTASDLDREERAKLLAQKFDDAFVSPITPEV
;
A
#
# COMPACT_ATOMS: atom_id res chain seq x y z
N GLY A 1 10.36 -5.10 -13.45
CA GLY A 1 9.22 -5.49 -12.59
C GLY A 1 9.61 -6.35 -11.41
N CYS A 2 10.29 -7.48 -11.63
CA CYS A 2 10.52 -8.50 -10.58
C CYS A 2 11.16 -7.96 -9.29
N GLN A 3 12.16 -7.08 -9.42
CA GLN A 3 12.81 -6.45 -8.26
C GLN A 3 11.86 -5.52 -7.49
N ALA A 4 10.96 -4.80 -8.18
CA ALA A 4 10.00 -3.91 -7.54
C ALA A 4 9.00 -4.71 -6.70
N VAL A 5 8.51 -5.84 -7.24
CA VAL A 5 7.67 -6.79 -6.50
C VAL A 5 8.41 -7.29 -5.27
N ALA A 6 9.61 -7.84 -5.42
CA ALA A 6 10.38 -8.39 -4.29
C ALA A 6 10.59 -7.36 -3.17
N LYS A 7 10.96 -6.12 -3.52
CA LYS A 7 11.12 -5.04 -2.54
C LYS A 7 9.82 -4.66 -1.86
N ALA A 8 8.71 -4.54 -2.61
CA ALA A 8 7.39 -4.24 -2.06
C ALA A 8 6.86 -5.37 -1.15
N THR A 9 7.33 -6.61 -1.35
CA THR A 9 7.10 -7.72 -0.43
C THR A 9 7.95 -7.57 0.84
N GLU A 10 9.18 -7.10 0.75
CA GLU A 10 10.07 -7.02 1.92
C GLU A 10 9.78 -5.81 2.82
N SER A 11 9.34 -4.69 2.23
CA SER A 11 9.16 -3.41 2.92
C SER A 11 7.81 -2.76 2.61
N GLN A 12 7.30 -1.98 3.55
CA GLN A 12 6.13 -1.13 3.33
C GLN A 12 6.60 0.20 2.75
N PHE A 13 6.07 0.57 1.58
CA PHE A 13 6.32 1.86 0.95
C PHE A 13 5.04 2.68 1.00
N ASP A 14 5.17 3.99 1.19
CA ASP A 14 4.05 4.92 1.06
C ASP A 14 3.85 5.33 -0.41
N LEU A 15 4.92 5.34 -1.21
CA LEU A 15 4.95 5.75 -2.61
C LEU A 15 5.85 4.82 -3.42
N ILE A 16 5.38 4.39 -4.58
CA ILE A 16 6.12 3.60 -5.56
C ILE A 16 6.05 4.33 -6.90
N LEU A 17 7.21 4.76 -7.41
CA LEU A 17 7.36 5.21 -8.78
C LEU A 17 7.68 3.99 -9.66
N MET A 18 6.81 3.70 -10.62
CA MET A 18 6.83 2.45 -11.39
C MET A 18 7.00 2.75 -12.88
N ASP A 19 8.15 2.42 -13.43
CA ASP A 19 8.37 2.45 -14.88
C ASP A 19 7.46 1.44 -15.61
N LEU A 20 6.72 1.88 -16.62
CA LEU A 20 5.89 0.98 -17.42
C LEU A 20 6.74 0.03 -18.27
N ASN A 21 7.86 0.52 -18.82
CA ASN A 21 8.65 -0.14 -19.85
C ASN A 21 9.89 -0.82 -19.27
N MET A 22 9.67 -1.91 -18.53
CA MET A 22 10.75 -2.72 -17.95
C MET A 22 10.95 -4.05 -18.70
N PRO A 23 12.20 -4.54 -18.83
CA PRO A 23 12.44 -5.87 -19.39
C PRO A 23 11.89 -6.97 -18.47
N TYR A 24 11.52 -8.10 -19.07
CA TYR A 24 11.00 -9.34 -18.44
C TYR A 24 9.64 -9.22 -17.75
N LYS A 25 9.47 -8.25 -16.83
CA LYS A 25 8.20 -7.97 -16.11
C LYS A 25 7.92 -6.48 -16.19
N GLY A 26 6.87 -6.12 -16.92
CA GLY A 26 6.45 -4.73 -17.12
C GLY A 26 5.89 -4.09 -15.85
N GLY A 27 5.73 -2.77 -15.86
CA GLY A 27 5.20 -2.01 -14.71
C GLY A 27 3.76 -2.40 -14.35
N VAL A 28 2.93 -2.69 -15.37
CA VAL A 28 1.54 -3.12 -15.18
C VAL A 28 1.46 -4.43 -14.42
N GLU A 29 2.17 -5.44 -14.89
CA GLU A 29 2.19 -6.77 -14.27
C GLU A 29 2.72 -6.69 -12.83
N ALA A 30 3.80 -5.93 -12.61
CA ALA A 30 4.35 -5.70 -11.28
C ALA A 30 3.36 -5.00 -10.34
N THR A 31 2.62 -4.00 -10.82
CA THR A 31 1.65 -3.24 -10.04
C THR A 31 0.48 -4.12 -9.58
N LEU A 32 -0.08 -4.92 -10.49
CA LEU A 32 -1.14 -5.87 -10.15
C LEU A 32 -0.68 -6.90 -9.12
N GLU A 33 0.55 -7.40 -9.26
CA GLU A 33 1.13 -8.36 -8.30
C GLU A 33 1.34 -7.73 -6.92
N ILE A 34 1.90 -6.51 -6.86
CA ILE A 34 2.10 -5.77 -5.61
C ILE A 34 0.76 -5.55 -4.89
N ARG A 35 -0.27 -5.08 -5.60
CA ARG A 35 -1.62 -4.88 -5.03
C ARG A 35 -2.20 -6.18 -4.47
N GLY A 36 -2.09 -7.29 -5.21
CA GLY A 36 -2.58 -8.60 -4.76
C GLY A 36 -1.86 -9.12 -3.51
N GLN A 37 -0.55 -8.93 -3.41
CA GLN A 37 0.24 -9.33 -2.25
C GLN A 37 -0.08 -8.50 -1.00
N ILE A 38 -0.26 -7.18 -1.16
CA ILE A 38 -0.61 -6.28 -0.06
C ILE A 38 -2.00 -6.60 0.47
N GLN A 39 -2.98 -6.82 -0.41
CA GLN A 39 -4.33 -7.21 0.00
C GLN A 39 -4.32 -8.54 0.77
N SER A 40 -3.53 -9.51 0.32
CA SER A 40 -3.36 -10.80 1.01
C SER A 40 -2.75 -10.64 2.42
N ARG A 41 -1.81 -9.71 2.60
CA ARG A 41 -1.23 -9.37 3.92
C ARG A 41 -2.21 -8.65 4.83
N GLN A 42 -3.02 -7.77 4.27
CA GLN A 42 -4.01 -7.00 5.04
C GLN A 42 -5.11 -7.89 5.60
N CYS A 43 -5.57 -8.89 4.85
CA CYS A 43 -6.49 -9.91 5.36
C CYS A 43 -5.86 -10.75 6.49
N GLN A 44 -4.55 -11.06 6.42
CA GLN A 44 -3.85 -11.77 7.49
C GLN A 44 -3.76 -10.94 8.78
N TRP A 45 -3.59 -9.63 8.66
CA TRP A 45 -3.54 -8.73 9.82
C TRP A 45 -4.88 -8.69 10.56
N GLN A 46 -6.00 -8.62 9.82
CA GLN A 46 -7.34 -8.65 10.41
C GLN A 46 -7.63 -9.97 11.14
N ASN A 47 -7.20 -11.11 10.60
CA ASN A 47 -7.43 -12.43 11.21
C ASN A 47 -6.62 -12.64 12.50
N LYS A 48 -5.41 -12.07 12.62
CA LYS A 48 -4.58 -12.19 13.84
C LYS A 48 -5.04 -11.27 14.97
N ALA A 49 -5.62 -10.12 14.67
CA ALA A 49 -6.21 -9.24 15.67
C ALA A 49 -7.37 -9.91 16.43
N ALA A 50 -8.15 -10.78 15.76
CA ALA A 50 -9.24 -11.52 16.37
C ALA A 50 -8.76 -12.64 17.33
N ALA A 51 -7.64 -13.30 17.04
CA ALA A 51 -7.13 -14.41 17.86
C ALA A 51 -6.45 -13.96 19.16
N ALA A 52 -6.00 -12.70 19.27
CA ALA A 52 -5.38 -12.16 20.47
C ALA A 52 -6.40 -11.67 21.52
N SER A 53 -7.67 -11.49 21.14
CA SER A 53 -8.76 -11.22 22.07
C SER A 53 -9.42 -12.54 22.46
N GLY A 54 -8.82 -13.25 23.43
CA GLY A 54 -9.43 -14.45 24.01
C GLY A 54 -10.82 -14.14 24.56
N ARG A 55 -11.86 -14.58 23.85
CA ARG A 55 -13.17 -14.92 24.39
C ARG A 55 -13.75 -16.04 23.56
N GLU A 56 -13.99 -17.14 24.26
CA GLU A 56 -14.76 -18.29 23.79
C GLU A 56 -16.07 -17.85 23.12
N GLU A 57 -16.36 -18.53 22.02
CA GLU A 57 -17.68 -18.85 21.48
C GLU A 57 -18.80 -17.79 21.62
N ALA A 58 -19.10 -17.11 20.51
CA ALA A 58 -20.49 -16.97 20.08
C ALA A 58 -20.61 -16.59 18.59
N LYS A 59 -21.37 -17.43 17.89
CA LYS A 59 -22.12 -17.24 16.64
C LYS A 59 -22.11 -15.83 16.01
N ALA A 60 -21.82 -15.86 14.72
CA ALA A 60 -22.21 -14.92 13.67
C ALA A 60 -23.32 -13.92 14.05
N LEU A 61 -23.06 -12.63 13.80
CA LEU A 61 -23.90 -11.75 12.99
C LEU A 61 -23.24 -10.37 12.88
N ASP A 62 -23.32 -9.84 11.66
CA ASP A 62 -23.53 -8.43 11.34
C ASP A 62 -23.20 -7.41 12.43
N ARG A 63 -22.24 -6.52 12.15
CA ARG A 63 -22.54 -5.09 11.94
C ARG A 63 -21.28 -4.26 12.03
N ASN A 64 -21.06 -3.53 10.96
CA ASN A 64 -20.44 -2.21 10.91
C ASN A 64 -20.68 -1.40 12.21
N GLN A 65 -19.79 -1.50 13.19
CA GLN A 65 -19.70 -0.54 14.29
C GLN A 65 -18.24 -0.22 14.59
N PHE A 66 -17.84 0.91 14.02
CA PHE A 66 -16.77 1.75 14.50
C PHE A 66 -16.88 1.93 16.01
N GLN A 67 -15.84 1.56 16.76
CA GLN A 67 -15.63 2.09 18.12
C GLN A 67 -14.13 2.33 18.31
N VAL A 68 -13.71 3.57 18.05
CA VAL A 68 -12.43 4.09 18.52
C VAL A 68 -12.74 5.03 19.68
N VAL A 69 -12.47 4.54 20.88
CA VAL A 69 -12.56 5.19 22.20
C VAL A 69 -11.32 4.62 22.92
N THR A 70 -10.34 5.33 23.48
CA THR A 70 -10.18 6.71 23.97
C THR A 70 -8.68 7.01 24.19
N GLU A 71 -8.31 8.29 24.14
CA GLU A 71 -7.43 9.06 25.06
C GLU A 71 -6.74 8.28 26.22
N LYS A 72 -5.51 8.56 26.70
CA LYS A 72 -4.72 9.81 26.81
C LYS A 72 -3.28 9.51 27.35
N SER A 73 -2.37 10.42 27.05
CA SER A 73 -1.29 10.98 27.91
C SER A 73 -0.31 10.07 28.69
N HIS A 74 0.99 10.14 28.37
CA HIS A 74 1.98 10.94 29.14
C HIS A 74 3.42 10.78 28.57
N GLU A 75 4.14 11.89 28.67
CA GLU A 75 5.54 12.19 28.33
C GLU A 75 6.58 11.27 28.99
N SER A 76 7.59 10.79 28.23
CA SER A 76 9.02 10.77 28.62
C SER A 76 9.91 10.05 27.59
N SER A 77 10.72 10.84 26.86
CA SER A 77 12.12 10.58 26.48
C SER A 77 12.57 9.16 26.06
N ASN A 78 12.79 8.97 24.74
CA ASN A 78 13.88 8.17 24.14
C ASN A 78 14.05 8.49 22.64
N PRO A 79 15.26 8.86 22.13
CA PRO A 79 15.48 9.15 20.70
C PRO A 79 15.67 7.91 19.80
N ASP A 80 15.63 6.68 20.35
CA ASP A 80 15.79 5.43 19.58
C ASP A 80 14.45 4.71 19.26
N GLU A 81 13.32 5.38 19.48
CA GLU A 81 11.95 4.81 19.33
C GLU A 81 11.27 5.09 17.98
N GLU A 82 12.02 5.32 16.89
CA GLU A 82 11.43 5.43 15.53
C GLU A 82 11.13 4.04 14.91
N LYS A 83 10.88 3.01 15.72
CA LYS A 83 10.52 1.65 15.23
C LYS A 83 9.15 1.17 15.70
N SER A 84 8.44 1.98 16.48
CA SER A 84 7.15 1.63 17.07
C SER A 84 6.12 2.76 16.95
N ARG A 85 6.17 3.52 15.86
CA ARG A 85 5.09 4.45 15.54
C ARG A 85 4.06 3.72 14.69
N ARG A 86 3.14 3.09 15.42
CA ARG A 86 1.75 2.85 15.02
C ARG A 86 1.63 2.30 13.59
N SER A 87 1.69 0.97 13.46
CA SER A 87 1.16 0.29 12.28
C SER A 87 -0.33 0.60 12.16
N SER A 88 -0.63 1.75 11.56
CA SER A 88 -1.90 2.05 10.90
C SER A 88 -2.26 0.88 9.99
N PRO A 89 -3.56 0.61 9.77
CA PRO A 89 -3.99 -0.48 8.89
C PRO A 89 -3.25 -0.30 7.56
N LEU A 90 -2.42 -1.29 7.19
CA LEU A 90 -1.51 -1.29 6.04
C LEU A 90 -2.03 -0.36 4.93
N ALA A 91 -1.55 0.88 4.91
CA ALA A 91 -1.96 1.83 3.89
C ALA A 91 -1.45 1.26 2.57
N GLU A 92 -2.32 1.17 1.58
CA GLU A 92 -1.88 0.73 0.28
C GLU A 92 -0.92 1.79 -0.29
N PRO A 93 0.24 1.38 -0.86
CA PRO A 93 1.19 2.33 -1.43
C PRO A 93 0.52 3.12 -2.54
N TYR A 94 0.86 4.40 -2.65
CA TYR A 94 0.51 5.18 -3.82
C TYR A 94 1.43 4.75 -4.98
N ILE A 95 0.89 4.22 -6.08
CA ILE A 95 1.68 3.71 -7.21
C ILE A 95 1.48 4.63 -8.41
N VAL A 96 2.57 5.27 -8.84
CA VAL A 96 2.57 6.20 -9.95
C VAL A 96 3.32 5.60 -11.13
N ALA A 97 2.68 5.55 -12.28
CA ALA A 97 3.31 5.11 -13.52
C ALA A 97 4.30 6.15 -14.04
N LEU A 98 5.48 5.73 -14.46
CA LEU A 98 6.40 6.54 -15.24
C LEU A 98 6.30 6.16 -16.71
N THR A 99 5.99 7.13 -17.56
CA THR A 99 5.77 6.94 -18.99
C THR A 99 6.83 7.68 -19.80
N ALA A 100 7.14 7.17 -21.00
CA ALA A 100 8.14 7.78 -21.87
C ALA A 100 7.59 8.99 -22.66
N SER A 101 6.26 9.14 -22.72
CA SER A 101 5.56 10.20 -23.43
C SER A 101 4.30 10.58 -22.68
N ASP A 102 3.74 11.73 -23.05
CA ASP A 102 2.40 12.11 -22.62
C ASP A 102 1.40 11.02 -22.94
N LEU A 103 0.47 10.81 -22.01
CA LEU A 103 -0.63 9.87 -22.15
C LEU A 103 -1.87 10.63 -22.57
N ASP A 104 -2.61 10.06 -23.51
CA ASP A 104 -3.95 10.55 -23.79
C ASP A 104 -4.94 10.16 -22.68
N ARG A 105 -6.18 10.66 -22.79
CA ARG A 105 -7.23 10.40 -21.80
C ARG A 105 -7.57 8.92 -21.68
N GLU A 106 -7.51 8.17 -22.77
CA GLU A 106 -7.84 6.75 -22.80
C GLU A 106 -6.73 5.91 -22.15
N GLU A 107 -5.47 6.22 -22.46
CA GLU A 107 -4.29 5.58 -21.88
C GLU A 107 -4.22 5.83 -20.37
N ARG A 108 -4.47 7.06 -19.92
CA ARG A 108 -4.55 7.37 -18.49
C ARG A 108 -5.68 6.59 -17.81
N ALA A 109 -6.84 6.46 -18.45
CA ALA A 109 -7.94 5.66 -17.92
C ALA A 109 -7.58 4.16 -17.83
N LYS A 110 -6.80 3.63 -18.79
CA LYS A 110 -6.29 2.26 -18.75
C LYS A 110 -5.36 2.04 -17.55
N LEU A 111 -4.46 2.97 -17.26
CA LEU A 111 -3.58 2.86 -16.09
C LEU A 111 -4.34 2.88 -14.77
N LEU A 112 -5.33 3.77 -14.63
CA LEU A 112 -6.22 3.78 -13.46
C LEU A 112 -6.98 2.45 -13.30
N ALA A 113 -7.49 1.90 -14.40
CA ALA A 113 -8.14 0.58 -14.41
C ALA A 113 -7.18 -0.55 -13.99
N GLN A 114 -5.88 -0.37 -14.24
CA GLN A 114 -4.80 -1.30 -13.87
C GLN A 114 -4.21 -1.06 -12.48
N LYS A 115 -4.90 -0.27 -11.63
CA LYS A 115 -4.55 -0.03 -10.22
C LYS A 115 -3.32 0.86 -9.98
N PHE A 116 -2.93 1.64 -10.99
CA PHE A 116 -2.11 2.82 -10.77
C PHE A 116 -2.98 3.94 -10.20
N ASP A 117 -2.41 4.78 -9.35
CA ASP A 117 -3.10 5.92 -8.76
C ASP A 117 -2.88 7.20 -9.57
N ASP A 118 -1.72 7.30 -10.25
CA ASP A 118 -1.43 8.39 -11.17
C ASP A 118 -0.38 8.01 -12.23
N ALA A 119 -0.04 8.94 -13.11
CA ALA A 119 1.02 8.80 -14.09
C ALA A 119 1.81 10.10 -14.31
N PHE A 120 3.13 9.99 -14.43
CA PHE A 120 4.05 11.08 -14.80
C PHE A 120 4.87 10.71 -16.02
N VAL A 121 5.21 11.73 -16.81
CA VAL A 121 6.12 11.61 -17.95
C VAL A 121 7.56 11.74 -17.46
N SER A 122 8.44 10.87 -17.96
CA SER A 122 9.88 10.91 -17.73
C SER A 122 10.57 11.74 -18.83
N PRO A 123 11.58 12.57 -18.53
CA PRO A 123 12.21 12.76 -17.22
C PRO A 123 11.38 13.64 -16.28
N ILE A 124 11.32 13.26 -15.00
CA ILE A 124 10.69 14.08 -13.95
C ILE A 124 11.59 15.30 -13.73
N THR A 125 11.15 16.46 -14.21
CA THR A 125 11.83 17.72 -13.89
C THR A 125 11.35 18.19 -12.51
N PRO A 126 12.24 18.41 -11.53
CA PRO A 126 11.86 19.13 -10.33
C PRO A 126 11.50 20.55 -10.78
N GLU A 127 10.24 20.96 -10.59
CA GLU A 127 9.86 22.37 -10.75
C GLU A 127 10.62 23.16 -9.67
N VAL A 128 11.51 24.07 -10.12
CA VAL A 128 12.38 24.91 -9.28
C VAL A 128 11.83 26.32 -9.22
#